data_AF-A0A2W5XDX8-F1
#
_entry.id   AF-A0A2W5XDX8-F1
#
_cell.length_a   1.000
_cell.length_b   1.000
_cell.length_c   1.000
_cell.angle_alpha   90.00
_cell.angle_beta   90.00
_cell.angle_gamma   90.00
#
_symmetry.space_group_name_H-M   'P 1'
#
loop_
_entity.id
_entity.type
_entity.pdbx_description
1 polymer ?
#
loop_
_entity_poly.entity_id
_entity_poly.type
_entity_poly.pdbx_seq_one_letter_code
_entity_poly.pdbx_strand_id
1 'polypeptide(L)'
;MSFAIRADGVLTPLPYQPFEVGGIQYPANVLTLWSPEDLAEIGVYPRIEADPAPAGQVIEAVTLELRDGVVYETPTYGPAPPSQVPARISEIASDFGLTPSQVVALVQAVAALT
;
A
#
# COMPACT_ATOMS: atom_id res chain seq x y z
N MET A 1 0.54 12.68 -1.58
CA MET A 1 -0.61 12.66 -2.51
C MET A 1 -0.10 12.23 -3.87
N SER A 2 -0.26 10.96 -4.22
CA SER A 2 0.23 10.40 -5.49
C SER A 2 -0.73 10.71 -6.64
N PHE A 3 -0.32 10.37 -7.87
CA PHE A 3 -1.12 10.55 -9.09
C PHE A 3 -1.12 9.25 -9.89
N ALA A 4 -2.16 9.05 -10.70
CA ALA A 4 -2.26 7.96 -11.65
C ALA A 4 -2.61 8.49 -13.04
N ILE A 5 -2.06 7.86 -14.07
CA ILE A 5 -2.44 8.08 -15.46
C ILE A 5 -3.33 6.93 -15.93
N ARG A 6 -4.40 7.23 -16.66
CA ARG A 6 -5.21 6.24 -17.36
C ARG A 6 -4.72 6.12 -18.80
N ALA A 7 -3.86 5.14 -19.05
CA ALA A 7 -3.43 4.75 -20.40
C ALA A 7 -4.12 3.45 -20.78
N ASP A 8 -4.82 3.43 -21.92
CA ASP A 8 -5.47 2.22 -22.47
C ASP A 8 -6.41 1.48 -21.50
N GLY A 9 -7.09 2.24 -20.64
CA GLY A 9 -8.02 1.70 -19.64
C GLY A 9 -7.35 1.18 -18.35
N VAL A 10 -6.02 1.22 -18.26
CA VAL A 10 -5.25 0.83 -17.08
C VAL A 10 -4.79 2.07 -16.31
N LEU A 11 -5.02 2.07 -15.00
CA LEU A 11 -4.49 3.10 -14.10
C LEU A 11 -3.05 2.74 -13.70
N THR A 12 -2.10 3.57 -14.10
CA THR A 12 -0.68 3.40 -13.80
C THR A 12 -0.21 4.51 -12.86
N PRO A 13 0.53 4.21 -11.79
CA PRO A 13 1.08 5.25 -10.92
C PRO A 13 2.03 6.17 -11.70
N LEU A 14 1.85 7.48 -11.53
CA LEU A 14 2.74 8.48 -12.11
C LEU A 14 3.89 8.80 -11.15
N PRO A 15 5.15 8.72 -11.62
CA PRO A 15 6.29 9.24 -10.87
C PRO A 15 6.29 10.78 -10.90
N TYR A 16 6.86 11.43 -9.87
CA TYR A 16 7.02 12.90 -9.81
C TYR A 16 8.14 13.40 -10.73
N GLN A 17 8.01 13.15 -12.03
CA GLN A 17 8.91 13.59 -13.09
C GLN A 17 8.08 13.95 -14.33
N PRO A 18 8.66 14.60 -15.35
CA PRO A 18 7.96 14.84 -16.60
C PRO A 18 7.40 13.54 -17.18
N PHE A 19 6.19 13.61 -17.74
CA PHE A 19 5.45 12.45 -18.22
C PHE A 19 4.81 12.74 -19.57
N GLU A 20 4.38 11.69 -20.27
CA GLU A 20 3.75 11.79 -21.58
C GLU A 20 2.33 11.24 -21.53
N VAL A 21 1.39 11.97 -22.13
CA VAL A 21 0.00 11.53 -22.33
C VAL A 21 -0.37 11.78 -23.78
N GLY A 22 -0.81 10.75 -24.51
CA GLY A 22 -1.32 10.90 -25.88
C GLY A 22 -0.31 11.55 -26.85
N GLY A 23 1.00 11.33 -26.65
CA GLY A 23 2.05 11.95 -27.47
C GLY A 23 2.46 13.37 -27.04
N ILE A 24 1.87 13.91 -25.98
CA ILE A 24 2.17 15.25 -25.46
C ILE A 24 2.98 15.11 -24.17
N GLN A 25 4.10 15.82 -24.09
CA GLN A 25 4.95 15.85 -22.91
C GLN A 25 4.52 16.95 -21.94
N TYR A 26 4.27 16.57 -20.68
CA TYR A 26 3.88 17.46 -19.60
C TYR A 26 5.01 17.58 -18.57
N PRO A 27 5.31 18.79 -18.09
CA PRO A 27 6.25 18.97 -16.98
C PRO A 27 5.61 18.52 -15.66
N ALA A 28 6.41 18.03 -14.71
CA ALA A 28 5.91 17.47 -13.45
C ALA A 28 5.09 18.46 -12.59
N ASN A 29 5.35 19.76 -12.73
CA ASN A 29 4.68 20.81 -11.96
C ASN A 29 3.19 20.95 -12.29
N VAL A 30 2.70 20.43 -13.43
CA VAL A 30 1.25 20.44 -13.72
C VAL A 30 0.47 19.68 -12.64
N LEU A 31 1.05 18.62 -12.07
CA LEU A 31 0.42 17.81 -11.02
C LEU A 31 0.08 18.62 -9.76
N THR A 32 0.78 19.72 -9.52
CA THR A 32 0.56 20.58 -8.35
C THR A 32 -0.12 21.91 -8.69
N LEU A 33 -0.08 22.32 -9.95
CA LEU A 33 -0.55 23.64 -10.40
C LEU A 33 -1.93 23.57 -11.07
N TRP A 34 -2.28 22.44 -11.67
CA TRP A 34 -3.53 22.27 -12.38
C TRP A 34 -4.63 21.79 -11.44
N SER A 35 -5.87 22.14 -11.78
CA SER A 35 -7.02 21.62 -11.06
C SER A 35 -7.20 20.12 -11.35
N PRO A 36 -7.88 19.37 -10.47
CA PRO A 36 -8.24 17.98 -10.75
C PRO A 36 -9.05 17.80 -12.04
N GLU A 37 -9.86 18.81 -12.40
CA GLU A 37 -10.67 18.81 -13.63
C GLU A 37 -9.76 18.89 -14.86
N ASP A 38 -8.80 19.82 -14.89
CA ASP A 38 -7.83 19.94 -16.00
C ASP A 38 -6.95 18.70 -16.14
N LEU A 39 -6.56 18.08 -15.01
CA LEU A 39 -5.81 16.83 -15.03
C LEU A 39 -6.67 15.68 -15.60
N ALA A 40 -7.95 15.63 -15.27
CA ALA A 40 -8.86 14.60 -15.76
C ALA A 40 -9.06 14.67 -17.28
N GLU A 41 -9.00 15.88 -17.88
CA GLU A 41 -9.07 16.05 -19.34
C GLU A 41 -7.91 15.36 -20.07
N ILE A 42 -6.74 15.27 -19.43
CA ILE A 42 -5.56 14.55 -19.94
C ILE A 42 -5.46 13.13 -19.34
N GLY A 43 -6.52 12.62 -18.72
CA GLY A 43 -6.54 11.27 -18.15
C GLY A 43 -5.59 11.08 -16.96
N VAL A 44 -5.21 12.16 -16.28
CA VAL A 44 -4.43 12.13 -15.04
C VAL A 44 -5.36 12.38 -13.86
N TYR A 45 -5.21 11.58 -12.82
CA TYR A 45 -6.09 11.62 -11.66
C TYR A 45 -5.27 11.68 -10.38
N PRO A 46 -5.59 12.58 -9.43
CA PRO A 46 -5.07 12.50 -8.08
C PRO A 46 -5.43 11.15 -7.47
N ARG A 47 -4.52 10.59 -6.66
CA ARG A 47 -4.67 9.28 -6.04
C ARG A 47 -4.63 9.41 -4.53
N ILE A 48 -5.65 8.85 -3.89
CA ILE A 48 -5.75 8.70 -2.44
C ILE A 48 -5.40 7.25 -2.12
N GLU A 49 -4.27 7.10 -1.43
CA GLU A 49 -3.75 5.81 -1.02
C GLU A 49 -4.61 5.22 0.09
N ALA A 50 -4.64 3.88 0.14
CA ALA A 50 -5.33 3.15 1.18
C ALA A 50 -4.71 3.46 2.55
N ASP A 51 -5.54 3.51 3.59
CA ASP A 51 -5.05 3.49 4.95
C ASP A 51 -4.20 2.22 5.21
N PRO A 52 -3.20 2.29 6.10
CA PRO A 52 -2.43 1.12 6.47
C PRO A 52 -3.32 0.05 7.10
N ALA A 53 -2.93 -1.22 6.93
CA ALA A 53 -3.66 -2.33 7.53
C ALA A 53 -3.77 -2.17 9.07
N PRO A 54 -4.96 -2.41 9.65
CA PRO A 54 -5.12 -2.48 11.09
C PRO A 54 -4.20 -3.54 11.73
N ALA A 55 -3.94 -3.39 13.03
CA ALA A 55 -3.11 -4.35 13.77
C ALA A 55 -3.66 -5.79 13.65
N GLY A 56 -2.77 -6.73 13.33
CA GLY A 56 -3.14 -8.14 13.13
C GLY A 56 -3.77 -8.46 11.78
N GLN A 57 -3.82 -7.48 10.86
CA GLN A 57 -4.30 -7.67 9.49
C GLN A 57 -3.22 -7.35 8.46
N VAL A 58 -3.41 -7.85 7.23
CA VAL A 58 -2.62 -7.49 6.05
C VAL A 58 -3.56 -7.08 4.92
N ILE A 59 -3.09 -6.23 4.01
CA ILE A 59 -3.80 -5.93 2.78
C ILE A 59 -3.68 -7.14 1.86
N GLU A 60 -4.80 -7.81 1.56
CA GLU A 60 -4.85 -8.93 0.62
C GLU A 60 -4.99 -8.45 -0.83
N ALA A 61 -5.77 -7.39 -1.03
CA ALA A 61 -6.03 -6.81 -2.33
C ALA A 61 -6.32 -5.31 -2.21
N VAL A 62 -6.09 -4.57 -3.30
CA VAL A 62 -6.46 -3.17 -3.43
C VAL A 62 -7.30 -3.01 -4.69
N THR A 63 -8.50 -2.46 -4.53
CA THR A 63 -9.36 -2.06 -5.66
C THR A 63 -9.19 -0.57 -5.91
N LEU A 64 -9.07 -0.17 -7.17
CA LEU A 64 -9.01 1.23 -7.58
C LEU A 64 -10.38 1.69 -8.06
N GLU A 65 -10.90 2.76 -7.47
CA GLU A 65 -12.17 3.36 -7.86
C GLU A 65 -11.98 4.83 -8.24
N LEU A 66 -12.45 5.21 -9.42
CA LEU A 66 -12.49 6.61 -9.85
C LEU A 66 -13.81 7.24 -9.38
N ARG A 67 -13.73 8.21 -8.47
CA ARG A 67 -14.88 8.98 -7.96
C ARG A 67 -14.57 10.47 -8.08
N ASP A 68 -15.44 11.22 -8.75
CA ASP A 68 -15.31 12.68 -8.91
C ASP A 68 -13.91 13.15 -9.37
N GLY A 69 -13.32 12.42 -10.33
CA GLY A 69 -11.99 12.76 -10.86
C GLY A 69 -10.81 12.38 -9.94
N VAL A 70 -11.04 11.63 -8.87
CA VAL A 70 -10.01 11.16 -7.93
C VAL A 70 -10.02 9.63 -7.87
N VAL A 71 -8.84 9.02 -7.90
CA VAL A 71 -8.66 7.57 -7.73
C VAL A 71 -8.53 7.25 -6.25
N TYR A 72 -9.45 6.46 -5.73
CA TYR A 72 -9.44 5.93 -4.37
C TYR A 72 -8.96 4.49 -4.36
N GLU A 73 -8.03 4.18 -3.46
CA GLU A 73 -7.68 2.81 -3.14
C GLU A 73 -8.57 2.28 -2.02
N THR A 74 -9.30 1.21 -2.31
CA THR A 74 -10.09 0.49 -1.32
C THR A 74 -9.41 -0.84 -1.03
N PRO A 75 -8.70 -0.97 0.11
CA PRO A 75 -8.06 -2.21 0.49
C PRO A 75 -9.09 -3.23 0.99
N THR A 76 -8.84 -4.51 0.71
CA THR A 76 -9.49 -5.63 1.39
C THR A 76 -8.47 -6.28 2.31
N TYR A 77 -8.88 -6.54 3.55
CA TYR A 77 -7.98 -7.03 4.60
C TYR A 77 -8.20 -8.50 4.90
N GLY A 78 -7.10 -9.20 5.15
CA GLY A 78 -7.07 -10.57 5.66
C GLY A 78 -6.31 -10.66 6.98
N PRO A 79 -6.36 -11.82 7.66
CA PRO A 79 -5.58 -12.04 8.86
C PRO A 79 -4.09 -12.03 8.54
N ALA A 80 -3.29 -11.33 9.35
CA ALA A 80 -1.84 -11.36 9.21
C ALA A 80 -1.33 -12.79 9.47
N PRO A 81 -0.37 -13.28 8.67
CA PRO A 81 0.26 -14.57 8.97
C PRO A 81 0.90 -14.50 10.35
N PRO A 82 0.88 -15.61 11.12
CA PRO A 82 1.53 -15.65 12.42
C PRO A 82 3.01 -15.30 12.24
N SER A 83 3.53 -14.44 13.12
CA SER A 83 4.93 -14.05 13.10
C SER A 83 5.80 -15.30 13.09
N GLN A 84 6.62 -15.45 12.05
CA GLN A 84 7.57 -16.55 12.00
C GLN A 84 8.64 -16.29 13.07
N VAL A 85 8.79 -17.25 13.98
CA VAL A 85 9.87 -17.23 14.95
C VAL A 85 11.18 -17.49 14.21
N PRO A 86 12.18 -16.60 14.29
CA PRO A 86 13.50 -16.86 13.71
C PRO A 86 14.05 -18.21 14.19
N ALA A 87 14.61 -19.01 13.28
CA ALA A 87 15.05 -20.38 13.57
C ALA A 87 15.94 -20.49 14.81
N ARG A 88 16.81 -19.49 15.04
CA ARG A 88 17.68 -19.42 16.22
C ARG A 88 16.91 -19.30 17.55
N ILE A 89 15.78 -18.60 17.55
CA ILE A 89 14.88 -18.52 18.72
C ILE A 89 14.12 -19.84 18.88
N SER A 90 13.72 -20.48 17.78
CA SER A 90 13.09 -21.81 17.80
C SER A 90 14.02 -22.90 18.35
N GLU A 91 15.32 -22.84 18.03
CA GLU A 91 16.34 -23.74 18.60
C GLU A 91 16.48 -23.53 20.11
N ILE A 92 16.71 -22.29 20.55
CA ILE A 92 16.81 -21.96 21.98
C ILE A 92 15.53 -22.37 22.73
N ALA A 93 14.36 -22.09 22.14
CA ALA A 93 13.08 -22.48 22.71
C ALA A 93 12.91 -23.99 22.85
N SER A 94 13.42 -24.77 21.89
CA SER A 94 13.42 -26.23 21.94
C SER A 94 14.27 -26.74 23.11
N ASP A 95 15.42 -26.10 23.38
CA ASP A 95 16.27 -26.41 24.54
C ASP A 95 15.55 -26.14 25.88
N PHE A 96 14.57 -25.24 25.89
CA PHE A 96 13.71 -24.96 27.05
C PHE A 96 12.36 -25.71 27.02
N GLY A 97 12.15 -26.63 26.07
CA GLY A 97 10.92 -27.42 25.94
C GLY A 97 9.68 -26.63 25.50
N LEU A 98 9.85 -25.46 24.87
CA LEU A 98 8.76 -24.63 24.39
C LEU A 98 8.37 -25.00 22.96
N THR A 99 7.06 -25.07 22.71
CA THR A 99 6.51 -25.26 21.36
C THR A 99 6.59 -23.95 20.55
N PRO A 100 6.63 -24.00 19.21
CA PRO A 100 6.68 -22.80 18.37
C PRO A 100 5.57 -21.78 18.67
N SER A 101 4.35 -22.26 18.99
CA SER A 101 3.22 -21.41 19.37
C SER A 101 3.41 -20.72 20.72
N GLN A 102 4.05 -21.36 21.70
CA GLN A 102 4.40 -20.72 22.98
C GLN A 102 5.47 -19.64 22.80
N VAL A 103 6.40 -19.83 21.87
CA VAL A 103 7.44 -18.84 21.55
C VAL A 103 6.83 -17.60 20.90
N VAL A 104 5.92 -17.78 19.94
CA VAL A 104 5.17 -16.66 19.33
C VAL A 104 4.42 -15.86 20.40
N ALA A 105 3.71 -16.55 21.31
CA ALA A 105 2.97 -15.89 22.39
C ALA A 105 3.90 -15.09 23.33
N LEU A 106 5.07 -15.63 23.67
CA LEU A 106 6.05 -14.95 24.52
C LEU A 106 6.64 -13.72 23.84
N VAL A 107 7.02 -13.83 22.56
CA VAL A 107 7.56 -12.71 21.78
C VAL A 107 6.52 -11.59 21.62
N GLN A 108 5.26 -11.94 21.35
CA GLN A 108 4.18 -10.97 21.25
C GLN A 108 3.88 -10.29 22.61
N ALA A 109 3.90 -11.04 23.71
CA ALA A 109 3.71 -10.49 25.04
C ALA A 109 4.83 -9.49 25.42
N VAL A 110 6.08 -9.77 25.04
CA VAL A 110 7.21 -8.85 25.27
C VAL A 110 7.09 -7.60 24.38
N ALA A 111 6.72 -7.75 23.11
CA ALA A 111 6.54 -6.63 22.18
C ALA A 111 5.38 -5.69 22.56
N ALA A 112 4.39 -6.17 23.31
CA ALA A 112 3.27 -5.36 23.81
C ALA A 112 3.59 -4.57 25.10
N LEU A 113 4.76 -4.80 25.73
CA LEU A 113 5.21 -4.12 26.96
C LEU A 113 6.17 -2.95 26.69
N THR A 114 6.47 -2.68 25.42
CA THR A 114 7.37 -1.60 24.95
C THR A 114 6.62 -0.61 24.08
#